data_AF-A0A943I8P0-F1
#
_entry.id   AF-A0A943I8P0-F1
#
_cell.length_a   1.000
_cell.length_b   1.000
_cell.length_c   1.000
_cell.angle_alpha   90.00
_cell.angle_beta   90.00
_cell.angle_gamma   90.00
#
_symmetry.space_group_name_H-M   'P 1'
#
loop_
_entity.id
_entity.type
_entity.pdbx_description
1 polymer ?
#
loop_
_entity_poly.entity_id
_entity_poly.type
_entity_poly.pdbx_seq_one_letter_code
_entity_poly.pdbx_strand_id
1 'polypeptide(L)'
;GRSDEFLKLEIIKKLIGIISIIVSIPFGVHVMAIAYLITGPISAVVNTFPNKRLLNYSFKEQLEDLVPYIGLSLFMGFIVWPVQYLPIGNIVIIILQVILGAIIYVIGSRLFRLDMFFELINMIRRKR
;
A
#
# COMPACT_ATOMS: atom_id res chain seq x y z
N GLY A 1 8.20 20.87 -18.96
CA GLY A 1 8.04 19.66 -18.13
C GLY A 1 6.92 19.89 -17.14
N ARG A 2 6.18 18.86 -16.74
CA ARG A 2 5.05 18.98 -15.77
C ARG A 2 5.51 18.93 -14.30
N SER A 3 6.81 19.12 -14.06
CA SER A 3 7.45 19.04 -12.75
C SER A 3 6.91 20.08 -11.77
N ASP A 4 6.50 21.27 -12.24
CA ASP A 4 5.95 22.32 -11.37
C ASP A 4 4.60 21.92 -10.77
N GLU A 5 3.74 21.28 -11.56
CA GLU A 5 2.45 20.78 -11.11
C GLU A 5 2.63 19.61 -10.14
N PHE A 6 3.57 18.71 -10.44
CA PHE A 6 3.94 17.63 -9.52
C PHE A 6 4.47 18.16 -8.18
N LEU A 7 5.35 19.17 -8.22
CA LEU A 7 5.94 19.77 -7.02
C LEU A 7 4.88 20.43 -6.12
N LYS A 8 3.92 21.16 -6.69
CA LYS A 8 2.80 21.75 -5.92
C LYS A 8 1.99 20.68 -5.18
N LEU A 9 1.69 19.56 -5.84
CA LEU A 9 0.94 18.45 -5.24
C LEU A 9 1.74 17.78 -4.12
N GLU A 10 3.05 17.60 -4.31
CA GLU A 10 3.91 17.08 -3.26
C GLU A 10 3.95 17.99 -2.03
N ILE A 11 4.04 19.30 -2.22
CA ILE A 11 3.98 20.27 -1.11
C ILE A 11 2.65 20.14 -0.35
N ILE A 12 1.51 20.10 -1.07
CA ILE A 12 0.19 19.94 -0.46
C ILE A 12 0.12 18.65 0.38
N LYS A 13 0.54 17.52 -0.18
CA LYS A 13 0.52 16.22 0.51
C LYS A 13 1.44 16.20 1.74
N LYS A 14 2.61 16.85 1.66
CA LYS A 14 3.53 16.95 2.81
C LYS A 14 2.94 17.80 3.93
N LEU A 15 2.28 18.92 3.59
CA LEU A 15 1.59 19.73 4.58
C LEU A 15 0.47 18.94 5.27
N ILE A 16 -0.35 18.20 4.51
CA ILE A 16 -1.39 17.32 5.08
C ILE A 16 -0.77 16.30 6.05
N GLY A 17 0.34 15.67 5.66
CA GLY A 17 1.07 14.72 6.52
C GLY A 17 1.57 15.34 7.82
N ILE A 18 2.20 16.51 7.74
CA ILE A 18 2.75 17.23 8.91
C ILE A 18 1.61 17.68 9.84
N ILE A 19 0.56 18.28 9.30
CA ILE A 19 -0.61 18.73 10.07
C ILE A 19 -1.26 17.54 10.77
N SER A 20 -1.45 16.42 10.07
CA SER A 20 -2.01 15.19 10.65
C SER A 20 -1.21 14.73 11.88
N ILE A 21 0.12 14.74 11.80
CA ILE A 21 0.98 14.37 12.92
C ILE A 21 0.82 15.38 14.06
N ILE A 22 0.99 16.68 13.81
CA ILE A 22 0.94 17.74 14.84
C ILE A 22 -0.38 17.68 15.62
N VAL A 23 -1.51 17.58 14.93
CA VAL A 23 -2.84 17.52 15.55
C VAL A 23 -3.01 16.24 16.39
N SER A 24 -2.39 15.15 15.97
CA SER A 24 -2.52 13.86 16.65
C SER A 24 -1.58 13.65 17.85
N ILE A 25 -0.53 14.46 18.01
CA ILE A 25 0.47 14.35 19.09
C ILE A 25 -0.17 14.24 20.49
N PRO A 26 -1.13 15.10 20.87
CA PRO A 26 -1.72 15.06 22.22
C PRO A 26 -2.50 13.77 22.52
N PHE A 27 -2.89 13.02 21.49
CA PHE A 27 -3.72 11.82 21.61
C PHE A 27 -2.91 10.51 21.65
N GLY A 28 -1.57 10.61 21.62
CA GLY A 28 -0.66 9.48 21.75
C GLY A 28 -0.29 8.80 20.44
N VAL A 29 0.71 7.92 20.51
CA VAL A 29 1.39 7.35 19.33
C VAL A 29 0.49 6.49 18.44
N HIS A 30 -0.50 5.80 19.02
CA HIS A 30 -1.43 4.95 18.26
C HIS A 30 -2.36 5.81 17.39
N VAL A 31 -2.93 6.88 17.97
CA VAL A 31 -3.79 7.83 17.23
C VAL A 31 -2.98 8.54 16.16
N MET A 32 -1.73 8.89 16.46
CA MET A 32 -0.81 9.48 15.47
C MET A 32 -0.54 8.55 14.29
N ALA A 33 -0.31 7.27 14.53
CA ALA A 33 -0.11 6.28 13.47
C ALA A 33 -1.37 6.15 12.59
N ILE A 34 -2.57 6.08 13.19
CA ILE A 34 -3.84 6.00 12.46
C ILE A 34 -4.11 7.28 11.66
N ALA A 35 -3.89 8.46 12.26
CA ALA A 35 -4.07 9.74 11.58
C ALA A 35 -3.15 9.83 10.35
N TYR A 36 -1.87 9.47 10.51
CA TYR A 36 -0.93 9.44 9.40
C TYR A 36 -1.30 8.40 8.33
N LEU A 37 -1.79 7.22 8.71
CA LEU A 37 -2.27 6.20 7.76
C LEU A 37 -3.35 6.74 6.83
N ILE A 38 -4.28 7.55 7.35
CA ILE A 38 -5.39 8.15 6.57
C ILE A 38 -4.87 9.16 5.52
N THR A 39 -3.68 9.72 5.69
CA THR A 39 -3.09 10.65 4.72
C THR A 39 -2.76 9.99 3.38
N GLY A 40 -2.58 8.65 3.35
CA GLY A 40 -2.36 7.88 2.12
C GLY A 40 -3.56 7.95 1.15
N PRO A 41 -4.76 7.51 1.58
CA PRO A 41 -5.99 7.69 0.81
C PRO A 41 -6.26 9.15 0.40
N ILE A 42 -6.03 10.12 1.29
CA ILE A 42 -6.18 11.56 0.96
C ILE A 42 -5.20 11.95 -0.17
N SER A 43 -3.95 11.49 -0.09
CA SER A 43 -2.94 11.71 -1.13
C SER A 43 -3.38 11.12 -2.48
N ALA A 44 -4.01 9.94 -2.51
CA ALA A 44 -4.56 9.35 -3.74
C ALA A 44 -5.68 10.22 -4.34
N VAL A 45 -6.56 10.78 -3.51
CA VAL A 45 -7.59 11.75 -3.95
C VAL A 45 -6.96 13.01 -4.52
N VAL A 46 -5.95 13.58 -3.85
CA VAL A 46 -5.21 14.77 -4.33
C VAL A 46 -4.56 14.49 -5.69
N ASN A 47 -3.98 13.31 -5.88
CA ASN A 47 -3.36 12.91 -7.16
C ASN A 47 -4.41 12.62 -8.25
N THR A 48 -5.68 12.39 -7.91
CA THR A 48 -6.71 12.12 -8.92
C THR A 48 -6.97 13.34 -9.81
N PHE A 49 -6.96 14.56 -9.27
CA PHE A 49 -7.21 15.77 -10.05
C PHE A 49 -6.29 15.91 -11.28
N PRO A 50 -4.95 15.87 -11.15
CA PRO A 50 -4.05 15.86 -12.29
C PRO A 50 -4.15 14.55 -13.09
N ASN A 51 -4.29 13.38 -12.45
CA ASN A 51 -4.36 12.09 -13.18
C ASN A 51 -5.56 12.05 -14.14
N LYS A 52 -6.71 12.56 -13.72
CA LYS A 52 -7.89 12.66 -14.59
C LYS A 52 -7.66 13.63 -15.74
N ARG A 53 -7.00 14.77 -15.50
CA ARG A 53 -6.71 15.76 -16.55
C ARG A 53 -5.63 15.28 -17.53
N LEU A 54 -4.63 14.55 -17.06
CA LEU A 54 -3.41 14.24 -17.81
C LEU A 54 -3.41 12.83 -18.42
N LEU A 55 -4.02 11.87 -17.73
CA LEU A 55 -4.02 10.44 -18.07
C LEU A 55 -5.44 9.90 -18.29
N ASN A 56 -6.46 10.74 -18.15
CA ASN A 56 -7.87 10.34 -18.17
C ASN A 56 -8.19 9.20 -17.18
N TYR A 57 -7.52 9.21 -16.02
CA TYR A 57 -7.61 8.16 -15.02
C TYR A 57 -8.26 8.67 -13.74
N SER A 58 -9.42 8.11 -13.41
CA SER A 58 -10.31 8.50 -12.33
C SER A 58 -9.95 7.83 -11.01
N PHE A 59 -10.48 8.37 -9.91
CA PHE A 59 -10.31 7.75 -8.59
C PHE A 59 -11.01 6.39 -8.50
N LYS A 60 -12.12 6.20 -9.22
CA LYS A 60 -12.84 4.91 -9.24
C LYS A 60 -12.00 3.82 -9.87
N GLU A 61 -11.37 4.12 -11.01
CA GLU A 61 -10.44 3.19 -11.69
C GLU A 61 -9.23 2.89 -10.79
N GLN A 62 -8.67 3.88 -10.09
CA GLN A 62 -7.62 3.64 -9.07
C GLN A 62 -8.05 2.65 -8.00
N LEU A 63 -9.27 2.78 -7.48
CA LEU A 63 -9.78 1.86 -6.46
C LEU A 63 -10.02 0.47 -7.04
N GLU A 64 -10.66 0.38 -8.21
CA GLU A 64 -10.94 -0.89 -8.89
C GLU A 64 -9.65 -1.67 -9.18
N ASP A 65 -8.59 -0.97 -9.59
CA ASP A 65 -7.28 -1.57 -9.83
C ASP A 65 -6.62 -2.07 -8.54
N LEU A 66 -6.89 -1.44 -7.38
CA LEU A 66 -6.33 -1.84 -6.09
C LEU A 66 -7.09 -2.97 -5.38
N VAL A 67 -8.39 -3.12 -5.65
CA VAL A 67 -9.25 -4.15 -5.03
C VAL A 67 -8.63 -5.55 -5.03
N PRO A 68 -8.12 -6.10 -6.15
CA PRO A 68 -7.59 -7.47 -6.15
C PRO A 68 -6.33 -7.61 -5.27
N TYR A 69 -5.51 -6.56 -5.16
CA TYR A 69 -4.32 -6.54 -4.31
C TYR A 69 -4.68 -6.44 -2.83
N ILE A 70 -5.68 -5.63 -2.48
CA ILE A 70 -6.21 -5.52 -1.11
C ILE A 70 -6.81 -6.87 -0.70
N GLY A 71 -7.63 -7.48 -1.57
CA GLY A 71 -8.23 -8.79 -1.32
C GLY A 71 -7.18 -9.88 -1.06
N LEU A 72 -6.14 -9.95 -1.90
CA LEU A 72 -5.05 -10.90 -1.71
C LEU A 72 -4.28 -10.65 -0.40
N SER A 73 -4.03 -9.37 -0.07
CA SER A 73 -3.32 -9.00 1.17
C SER A 73 -4.12 -9.37 2.42
N LEU A 74 -5.43 -9.14 2.42
CA LEU A 74 -6.33 -9.53 3.50
C LEU A 74 -6.40 -11.05 3.65
N PHE A 75 -6.51 -11.78 2.53
CA PHE A 75 -6.52 -13.24 2.52
C PHE A 75 -5.21 -13.83 3.09
N MET A 76 -4.07 -13.28 2.68
CA MET A 76 -2.77 -13.68 3.19
C MET A 76 -2.65 -13.40 4.69
N GLY A 77 -3.05 -12.20 5.15
CA GLY A 77 -3.09 -11.86 6.58
C GLY A 77 -3.97 -12.82 7.38
N PHE A 78 -5.15 -13.16 6.87
CA PHE A 78 -6.07 -14.12 7.50
C PHE A 78 -5.43 -15.51 7.65
N ILE A 79 -4.71 -16.00 6.64
CA ILE A 79 -4.03 -17.31 6.71
C ILE A 79 -2.85 -17.29 7.69
N VAL A 80 -2.10 -16.18 7.76
CA VAL A 80 -0.89 -16.08 8.59
C VAL A 80 -1.21 -15.77 10.05
N TRP A 81 -2.37 -15.19 10.34
CA TRP A 81 -2.81 -14.82 11.70
C TRP A 81 -2.71 -15.97 12.72
N PRO A 82 -3.17 -17.21 12.46
CA PRO A 82 -3.14 -18.29 13.45
C PRO A 82 -1.74 -18.70 13.90
N VAL A 83 -0.69 -18.39 13.12
CA VAL A 83 0.71 -18.70 13.44
C VAL A 83 1.14 -18.09 14.79
N GLN A 84 0.52 -16.99 15.20
CA GLN A 84 0.83 -16.33 16.48
C GLN A 84 0.46 -17.16 17.71
N TYR A 85 -0.42 -18.16 17.58
CA TYR A 85 -0.85 -19.01 18.69
C TYR A 85 0.04 -20.24 18.91
N LEU A 86 1.09 -20.41 18.09
CA LEU A 86 2.05 -21.50 18.28
C LEU A 86 2.87 -21.26 19.56
N PRO A 87 3.11 -22.30 20.38
CA PRO A 87 3.88 -22.19 21.63
C PRO A 87 5.39 -22.16 21.35
N ILE A 88 5.85 -21.23 20.52
CA ILE A 88 7.24 -21.03 20.12
C ILE A 88 7.64 -19.56 20.33
N GLY A 89 8.94 -19.25 20.28
CA GLY A 89 9.43 -17.90 20.54
C GLY A 89 8.94 -16.86 19.52
N ASN A 90 8.65 -15.63 19.99
CA ASN A 90 8.13 -14.52 19.16
C ASN A 90 8.96 -14.23 17.90
N ILE A 91 10.29 -14.32 18.00
CA ILE A 91 11.18 -14.12 16.85
C ILE A 91 10.92 -15.19 15.77
N VAL A 92 10.73 -16.44 16.19
CA VAL A 92 10.43 -17.56 15.30
C VAL A 92 9.05 -17.39 14.66
N ILE A 93 8.05 -16.93 15.44
CA ILE A 93 6.72 -16.59 14.92
C ILE A 93 6.83 -15.55 13.80
N ILE A 94 7.55 -14.45 14.04
CA ILE A 94 7.71 -13.38 13.04
C ILE A 94 8.38 -13.90 11.77
N ILE A 95 9.45 -14.69 11.91
CA ILE A 95 10.15 -15.29 10.75
C ILE A 95 9.19 -16.19 9.95
N LEU A 96 8.43 -17.05 10.63
CA LEU A 96 7.46 -17.92 9.97
C LEU A 96 6.35 -17.14 9.29
N GLN A 97 5.81 -16.10 9.94
CA GLN A 97 4.78 -15.25 9.36
C GLN A 97 5.26 -14.53 8.09
N VAL A 98 6.49 -14.02 8.09
CA VAL A 98 7.09 -13.36 6.91
C VAL A 98 7.29 -14.36 5.76
N ILE A 99 7.85 -15.54 6.04
CA ILE A 99 8.09 -16.56 5.01
C ILE A 99 6.76 -17.05 4.42
N LEU A 100 5.79 -17.41 5.27
CA LEU A 100 4.47 -17.87 4.83
C LEU A 100 3.71 -16.78 4.07
N GLY A 101 3.72 -15.55 4.58
CA GLY A 101 3.09 -14.41 3.92
C GLY A 101 3.66 -14.17 2.51
N ALA A 102 4.99 -14.22 2.37
CA ALA A 102 5.64 -14.08 1.07
C ALA A 102 5.23 -15.20 0.09
N ILE A 103 5.21 -16.46 0.55
CA ILE A 103 4.81 -17.62 -0.26
C ILE A 103 3.35 -17.46 -0.73
N ILE A 104 2.43 -17.18 0.20
CA ILE A 104 1.00 -17.03 -0.11
C ILE A 104 0.78 -15.87 -1.08
N TYR A 105 1.43 -14.74 -0.86
CA TYR A 105 1.29 -13.56 -1.71
C TYR A 105 1.81 -13.82 -3.13
N VAL A 106 2.97 -14.47 -3.29
CA VAL A 106 3.53 -14.80 -4.61
C VAL A 106 2.65 -15.80 -5.35
N ILE A 107 2.20 -16.86 -4.67
CA ILE A 107 1.31 -17.87 -5.28
C ILE A 107 -0.02 -17.22 -5.67
N GLY A 108 -0.63 -16.48 -4.75
CA GLY A 108 -1.90 -15.78 -4.99
C GLY A 108 -1.79 -14.76 -6.12
N SER A 109 -0.71 -13.97 -6.16
CA SER A 109 -0.49 -12.99 -7.24
C SER A 109 -0.44 -13.66 -8.61
N ARG A 110 0.16 -14.86 -8.69
CA ARG A 110 0.22 -15.66 -9.92
C ARG A 110 -1.12 -16.29 -10.29
N LEU A 111 -1.90 -16.76 -9.31
CA LEU A 111 -3.22 -17.36 -9.52
C LEU A 111 -4.25 -16.32 -9.96
N PHE A 112 -4.33 -15.18 -9.28
CA PHE A 112 -5.22 -14.07 -9.61
C PHE A 112 -4.74 -13.22 -10.79
N ARG A 113 -3.59 -13.58 -11.37
CA ARG A 113 -2.95 -12.91 -12.49
C ARG A 113 -2.85 -11.40 -12.34
N LEU A 114 -2.31 -10.96 -11.22
CA LEU A 114 -2.16 -9.54 -10.94
C LEU A 114 -1.17 -8.90 -11.93
N ASP A 115 -1.65 -7.94 -12.72
CA ASP A 115 -0.90 -7.36 -13.84
C ASP A 115 0.46 -6.80 -13.40
N MET A 116 0.49 -6.04 -12.30
CA MET A 116 1.71 -5.44 -11.76
C MET A 116 2.77 -6.48 -11.39
N PHE A 117 2.35 -7.66 -10.91
CA PHE A 117 3.29 -8.73 -10.57
C PHE A 117 3.97 -9.31 -11.82
N PHE A 118 3.20 -9.52 -12.89
CA PHE A 118 3.75 -10.01 -14.15
C PHE A 118 4.59 -8.96 -14.87
N GLU A 119 4.19 -7.69 -14.84
CA GLU A 119 5.01 -6.59 -15.35
C GLU A 119 6.37 -6.55 -14.67
N LEU A 120 6.41 -6.66 -13.35
CA LEU A 120 7.66 -6.68 -12.58
C LEU A 120 8.55 -7.87 -12.97
N ILE A 121 7.98 -9.07 -13.13
CA ILE A 121 8.73 -10.25 -13.60
C ILE A 121 9.29 -10.02 -15.01
N ASN A 122 8.48 -9.44 -15.91
CA ASN A 122 8.87 -9.18 -17.29
C ASN A 122 9.97 -8.11 -17.37
N MET A 123 9.93 -7.07 -16.53
CA MET A 123 10.99 -6.07 -16.42
C MET A 123 12.32 -6.67 -15.96
N ILE A 124 12.28 -7.57 -14.96
CA ILE A 124 13.48 -8.28 -14.50
C ILE A 124 14.03 -9.19 -15.61
N ARG A 125 13.14 -9.91 -16.31
CA ARG A 125 13.54 -10.81 -17.40
C ARG A 125 14.11 -10.07 -18.61
N ARG A 126 13.62 -8.88 -18.95
CA ARG A 126 14.17 -8.04 -20.04
C ARG A 126 15.53 -7.42 -19.73
N LYS A 127 15.90 -7.32 -18.45
CA LYS A 127 17.22 -6.84 -18.01
C LYS A 127 18.31 -7.93 -17.98
N ARG A 128 17.94 -9.19 -18.21
CA ARG A 128 18.87 -10.31 -18.45
C ARG A 128 18.91 -10.62 -19.94
#